data_AF-A0AAD7ZCJ5-F1
#
_entry.id   AF-A0AAD7ZCJ5-F1
#
_cell.length_a   1.000
_cell.length_b   1.000
_cell.length_c   1.000
_cell.angle_alpha   90.00
_cell.angle_beta   90.00
_cell.angle_gamma   90.00
#
_symmetry.space_group_name_H-M   'P 1'
#
loop_
_entity.id
_entity.type
_entity.pdbx_description
1 polymer ?
#
loop_
_entity_poly.entity_id
_entity_poly.type
_entity_poly.pdbx_seq_one_letter_code
_entity_poly.pdbx_strand_id
1 'polypeptide(L)'
;MGMGPLLETVIDFEPSIVMTALIGTIVVFGSFSLCAMFAERGQFLYLGGTLMSLLSTMLILSLANILFGSYLLYQVHLYLGLLLMSGFVLYDTQLIIEKRRSGDKDFITHSIDLFIDFVGIFRRLVIILSQKEQQKRNRRD
;
A
#
# COMPACT_ATOMS: atom_id res chain seq x y z
N MET A 1 -11.28 -7.82 8.09
CA MET A 1 -12.13 -7.95 6.88
C MET A 1 -11.25 -8.25 5.69
N GLY A 2 -11.51 -9.34 4.96
CA GLY A 2 -10.81 -9.65 3.72
C GLY A 2 -11.11 -8.61 2.62
N MET A 3 -10.33 -8.63 1.53
CA MET A 3 -10.56 -7.72 0.41
C MET A 3 -11.86 -8.00 -0.34
N GLY A 4 -12.32 -9.25 -0.41
CA GLY A 4 -13.55 -9.64 -1.11
C GLY A 4 -14.77 -8.80 -0.71
N PRO A 5 -15.18 -8.80 0.58
CA PRO A 5 -16.31 -8.00 1.04
C PRO A 5 -16.14 -6.48 0.84
N LEU A 6 -14.90 -5.98 0.93
CA LEU A 6 -14.62 -4.57 0.65
C LEU A 6 -14.78 -4.23 -0.83
N LEU A 7 -14.43 -5.15 -1.73
CA LEU A 7 -14.61 -4.96 -3.17
C LEU A 7 -16.07 -5.11 -3.57
N GLU A 8 -16.80 -6.10 -3.04
CA GLU A 8 -18.24 -6.27 -3.30
C GLU A 8 -19.02 -5.01 -2.93
N THR A 9 -18.80 -4.48 -1.73
CA THR A 9 -19.45 -3.22 -1.29
C THR A 9 -19.12 -2.02 -2.16
N VAL A 10 -17.91 -1.94 -2.73
CA VAL A 10 -17.52 -0.86 -3.64
C VAL A 10 -18.09 -1.06 -5.04
N ILE A 11 -18.14 -2.29 -5.53
CA ILE A 11 -18.69 -2.65 -6.84
C ILE A 11 -20.20 -2.36 -6.87
N ASP A 12 -20.91 -2.68 -5.79
CA ASP A 12 -22.34 -2.41 -5.66
C ASP A 12 -22.65 -0.90 -5.58
N PHE A 13 -21.70 -0.11 -5.09
CA PHE A 13 -21.85 1.34 -4.96
C PHE A 13 -21.47 2.09 -6.24
N GLU A 14 -20.24 1.88 -6.74
CA GLU A 14 -19.70 2.54 -7.93
C GLU A 14 -18.49 1.73 -8.47
N PRO A 15 -18.66 0.89 -9.50
CA PRO A 15 -17.62 -0.01 -9.98
C PRO A 15 -16.42 0.73 -10.62
N SER A 16 -16.62 1.96 -11.08
CA SER A 16 -15.58 2.82 -11.65
C SER A 16 -14.43 3.10 -10.65
N ILE A 17 -14.72 3.05 -9.35
CA ILE A 17 -13.73 3.26 -8.28
C ILE A 17 -12.64 2.18 -8.32
N VAL A 18 -13.03 0.93 -8.57
CA VAL A 18 -12.09 -0.20 -8.62
C VAL A 18 -11.09 -0.02 -9.74
N MET A 19 -11.55 0.35 -10.94
CA MET A 19 -10.69 0.62 -12.09
C MET A 19 -9.75 1.80 -11.84
N THR A 20 -10.28 2.89 -11.27
CA THR A 20 -9.47 4.07 -10.93
C THR A 20 -8.40 3.73 -9.89
N ALA A 21 -8.74 2.96 -8.86
CA ALA A 21 -7.81 2.50 -7.85
C ALA A 21 -6.71 1.60 -8.44
N LEU A 22 -7.07 0.72 -9.38
CA LEU A 22 -6.12 -0.18 -10.05
C LEU A 22 -5.12 0.62 -10.89
N ILE A 23 -5.58 1.57 -11.70
CA ILE A 23 -4.71 2.45 -12.50
C ILE A 23 -3.80 3.25 -11.57
N GLY A 24 -4.35 3.83 -10.50
CA GLY A 24 -3.57 4.54 -9.50
C GLY A 24 -2.49 3.67 -8.85
N THR A 25 -2.82 2.40 -8.57
CA THR A 25 -1.87 1.42 -8.01
C THR A 25 -0.75 1.13 -9.00
N ILE A 26 -1.07 0.89 -10.28
CA ILE A 26 -0.08 0.63 -11.33
C ILE A 26 0.88 1.83 -11.47
N VAL A 27 0.35 3.06 -11.44
CA VAL A 27 1.16 4.28 -11.52
C VAL A 27 2.08 4.42 -10.31
N VAL A 28 1.55 4.25 -9.09
CA VAL A 28 2.36 4.32 -7.86
C VAL A 28 3.39 3.20 -7.84
N PHE A 29 2.96 1.95 -7.94
CA PHE A 29 3.87 0.80 -7.91
C PHE A 29 4.94 0.92 -9.02
N GLY A 30 4.54 1.21 -10.26
CA GLY A 30 5.48 1.35 -11.38
C GLY A 30 6.48 2.49 -11.18
N SER A 31 6.03 3.67 -10.75
CA SER A 31 6.93 4.82 -10.53
C SER A 31 7.93 4.59 -9.40
N PHE A 32 7.49 4.02 -8.27
CA PHE A 32 8.37 3.72 -7.15
C PHE A 32 9.32 2.55 -7.46
N SER A 33 8.85 1.48 -8.11
CA SER A 33 9.72 0.38 -8.56
C SER A 33 10.78 0.86 -9.55
N LEU A 34 10.43 1.73 -10.51
CA LEU A 34 11.40 2.34 -11.42
C LEU A 34 12.41 3.23 -10.67
N CYS A 35 11.94 4.06 -9.73
CA CYS A 35 12.80 4.87 -8.88
C CYS A 35 13.81 4.00 -8.10
N ALA A 36 13.35 2.90 -7.52
CA ALA A 36 14.21 1.91 -6.89
C ALA A 36 15.21 1.33 -7.89
N MET A 37 14.81 0.91 -9.09
CA MET A 37 15.73 0.35 -10.08
C MET A 37 16.85 1.31 -10.50
N PHE A 38 16.57 2.61 -10.59
CA PHE A 38 17.55 3.63 -10.98
C PHE A 38 18.38 4.20 -9.82
N ALA A 39 18.00 3.94 -8.57
CA ALA A 39 18.71 4.42 -7.41
C ALA A 39 20.08 3.74 -7.22
N GLU A 40 20.94 4.40 -6.44
CA GLU A 40 22.24 3.85 -6.09
C GLU A 40 22.09 2.56 -5.27
N ARG A 41 23.11 1.69 -5.41
CA ARG A 41 23.06 0.34 -4.85
C ARG A 41 22.85 0.38 -3.33
N GLY A 42 21.77 -0.24 -2.87
CA GLY A 42 21.48 -0.38 -1.45
C GLY A 42 21.03 0.90 -0.75
N GLN A 43 20.79 1.99 -1.49
CA GLN A 43 20.33 3.25 -0.92
C GLN A 43 19.01 3.08 -0.14
N PHE A 44 18.04 2.34 -0.70
CA PHE A 44 16.78 2.07 -0.01
C PHE A 44 16.86 0.91 1.00
N LEU A 45 17.92 0.09 1.02
CA LEU A 45 18.07 -0.95 2.06
C LEU A 45 18.26 -0.34 3.45
N TYR A 46 18.88 0.85 3.54
CA TYR A 46 18.97 1.61 4.79
C TYR A 46 17.60 2.01 5.37
N LEU A 47 16.56 2.13 4.53
CA LEU A 47 15.20 2.41 4.99
C LEU A 47 14.56 1.23 5.73
N GLY A 48 15.11 0.01 5.66
CA GLY A 48 14.52 -1.17 6.28
C GLY A 48 14.22 -1.01 7.77
N GLY A 49 15.15 -0.40 8.52
CA GLY A 49 14.94 -0.09 9.94
C GLY A 49 13.76 0.87 10.16
N THR A 50 13.71 1.96 9.38
CA THR A 50 12.64 2.96 9.48
C THR A 50 11.28 2.41 9.08
N LEU A 51 11.21 1.60 8.03
CA LEU A 51 10.00 0.92 7.56
C LEU A 51 9.47 -0.05 8.61
N MET A 52 10.35 -0.82 9.24
CA MET A 52 9.96 -1.77 10.28
C MET A 52 9.45 -1.06 11.54
N SER A 53 10.09 0.04 11.96
CA SER A 53 9.58 0.87 13.06
C SER A 53 8.22 1.49 12.74
N LEU A 54 8.01 1.95 11.51
CA LEU A 54 6.74 2.53 11.07
C LEU A 54 5.65 1.46 10.99
N LEU A 55 5.98 0.23 10.57
CA LEU A 55 5.07 -0.91 10.58
C LEU A 55 4.65 -1.30 12.00
N SER A 56 5.61 -1.35 12.93
CA SER A 56 5.31 -1.59 14.35
C SER A 56 4.41 -0.50 14.93
N THR A 57 4.70 0.76 14.61
CA THR A 57 3.87 1.91 15.03
C THR A 57 2.45 1.82 14.47
N MET A 58 2.30 1.44 13.19
CA MET A 58 0.99 1.19 12.57
C MET A 58 0.20 0.08 13.27
N LEU A 59 0.88 -0.97 13.71
CA LEU A 59 0.27 -2.07 14.45
C LEU A 59 -0.28 -1.57 15.79
N ILE A 60 0.53 -0.82 16.56
CA ILE A 60 0.11 -0.19 17.82
C ILE A 60 -1.07 0.76 17.57
N LEU A 61 -1.03 1.56 16.50
CA LEU A 61 -2.10 2.49 16.14
C LEU A 61 -3.40 1.76 15.76
N SER A 62 -3.29 0.60 15.10
CA SER A 62 -4.43 -0.27 14.79
C SER A 62 -5.08 -0.80 16.07
N LEU A 63 -4.28 -1.26 17.03
CA LEU A 63 -4.77 -1.70 18.35
C LEU A 63 -5.43 -0.55 19.11
N ALA A 64 -4.82 0.63 19.10
CA ALA A 64 -5.41 1.83 19.70
C ALA A 64 -6.75 2.20 19.03
N ASN A 65 -6.84 2.10 17.70
CA ASN A 65 -8.07 2.40 16.98
C ASN A 65 -9.23 1.45 17.36
N ILE A 66 -8.94 0.18 17.70
CA ILE A 66 -9.97 -0.76 18.21
C ILE A 66 -10.53 -0.29 19.56
N LEU A 67 -9.71 0.33 20.42
CA LEU A 67 -10.13 0.81 21.74
C LEU A 67 -10.85 2.16 21.68
N PHE A 68 -10.34 3.11 20.88
CA PHE A 68 -10.85 4.48 20.85
C PHE A 68 -11.86 4.76 19.72
N GLY A 69 -11.91 3.94 18.66
CA GLY A 69 -12.88 4.04 17.58
C GLY A 69 -12.92 5.39 16.83
N SER A 70 -11.83 6.15 16.84
CA SER A 70 -11.83 7.54 16.36
C SER A 70 -11.66 7.64 14.83
N TYR A 71 -12.56 8.37 14.16
CA TYR A 71 -12.51 8.56 12.70
C TYR A 71 -11.21 9.19 12.20
N LEU A 72 -10.63 10.13 12.97
CA LEU A 72 -9.35 10.76 12.63
C LEU A 72 -8.19 9.76 12.67
N LEU A 73 -8.15 8.88 13.68
CA LEU A 73 -7.13 7.84 13.78
C LEU A 73 -7.22 6.86 12.60
N TYR A 74 -8.43 6.53 12.17
CA TYR A 74 -8.66 5.70 11.00
C TYR A 74 -8.14 6.35 9.70
N GLN A 75 -8.42 7.64 9.48
CA GLN A 75 -7.88 8.36 8.31
C GLN A 75 -6.35 8.42 8.32
N VAL A 76 -5.75 8.79 9.46
CA VAL A 76 -4.29 8.82 9.61
C VAL A 76 -3.71 7.42 9.33
N HIS A 77 -4.35 6.38 9.85
CA HIS A 77 -3.93 5.00 9.62
C HIS A 77 -3.95 4.61 8.13
N LEU A 78 -4.96 5.05 7.38
CA LEU A 78 -5.07 4.79 5.94
C LEU A 78 -3.98 5.48 5.12
N TYR A 79 -3.79 6.80 5.31
CA TYR A 79 -2.81 7.56 4.52
C TYR A 79 -1.37 7.20 4.88
N LEU A 80 -1.07 7.05 6.18
CA LEU A 80 0.25 6.62 6.62
C LEU A 80 0.53 5.18 6.16
N GLY A 81 -0.47 4.32 6.19
CA GLY A 81 -0.38 2.98 5.62
C GLY A 81 -0.02 3.02 4.12
N LEU A 82 -0.70 3.86 3.34
CA LEU A 82 -0.41 4.02 1.91
C LEU A 82 1.05 4.43 1.67
N LEU A 83 1.54 5.45 2.40
CA LEU A 83 2.93 5.90 2.33
C LEU A 83 3.91 4.77 2.68
N LEU A 84 3.63 4.04 3.75
CA LEU A 84 4.45 2.91 4.18
C LEU A 84 4.54 1.82 3.11
N MET A 85 3.43 1.50 2.43
CA MET A 85 3.43 0.52 1.33
C MET A 85 4.21 1.02 0.11
N SER A 86 4.12 2.30 -0.23
CA SER A 86 4.97 2.89 -1.26
C SER A 86 6.46 2.82 -0.89
N GLY A 87 6.78 2.96 0.40
CA GLY A 87 8.13 2.75 0.92
C GLY A 87 8.59 1.29 0.87
N PHE A 88 7.70 0.33 1.14
CA PHE A 88 7.98 -1.10 0.99
C PHE A 88 8.28 -1.45 -0.48
N VAL A 89 7.53 -0.92 -1.45
CA VAL A 89 7.85 -1.12 -2.88
C VAL A 89 9.28 -0.71 -3.21
N LEU A 90 9.77 0.42 -2.67
CA LEU A 90 11.16 0.86 -2.87
C LEU A 90 12.15 -0.13 -2.25
N TYR A 91 11.89 -0.50 -1.01
CA TYR A 91 12.75 -1.39 -0.23
C TYR A 91 12.81 -2.80 -0.83
N ASP A 92 11.67 -3.41 -1.12
CA ASP A 92 11.56 -4.76 -1.66
C ASP A 92 12.12 -4.83 -3.08
N THR A 93 11.88 -3.82 -3.93
CA THR A 93 12.51 -3.77 -5.26
C THR A 93 14.04 -3.73 -5.16
N GLN A 94 14.60 -2.90 -4.28
CA GLN A 94 16.06 -2.86 -4.06
C GLN A 94 16.59 -4.16 -3.43
N LEU A 95 15.86 -4.73 -2.47
CA LEU A 95 16.21 -5.98 -1.83
C LEU A 95 16.26 -7.14 -2.82
N ILE A 96 15.30 -7.22 -3.74
CA ILE A 96 15.27 -8.22 -4.81
C ILE A 96 16.48 -8.05 -5.74
N ILE A 97 16.80 -6.81 -6.14
CA ILE A 97 17.97 -6.53 -6.98
C ILE A 97 19.26 -6.99 -6.28
N GLU A 98 19.39 -6.74 -4.98
CA GLU A 98 20.58 -7.11 -4.21
C GLU A 98 20.68 -8.62 -3.94
N LYS A 99 19.56 -9.27 -3.60
CA LYS A 99 19.48 -10.75 -3.50
C LYS A 99 19.86 -11.40 -4.81
N ARG A 100 19.35 -10.87 -5.94
CA ARG A 100 19.68 -11.38 -7.28
C ARG A 100 21.17 -11.25 -7.59
N ARG A 101 21.80 -10.13 -7.23
CA ARG A 101 23.26 -9.93 -7.38
C ARG A 101 24.07 -10.86 -6.49
N SER A 102 23.54 -11.20 -5.31
CA SER A 102 24.12 -12.17 -4.39
C SER A 102 23.97 -13.63 -4.84
N GLY A 103 23.37 -13.86 -6.03
CA GLY A 103 23.22 -15.17 -6.64
C GLY A 103 21.87 -15.84 -6.43
N ASP A 104 20.93 -15.19 -5.73
CA ASP A 104 19.57 -15.70 -5.53
C ASP A 104 18.82 -15.79 -6.86
N LYS A 105 18.13 -16.91 -7.07
CA LYS A 105 17.33 -17.17 -8.28
C LYS A 105 15.87 -17.49 -7.97
N ASP A 106 15.43 -17.29 -6.74
CA ASP A 106 14.04 -17.49 -6.38
C ASP A 106 13.15 -16.31 -6.82
N PHE A 107 12.81 -16.30 -8.10
CA PHE A 107 11.90 -15.31 -8.66
C PHE A 107 10.46 -15.46 -8.16
N ILE A 108 10.08 -16.63 -7.63
CA ILE A 108 8.71 -16.87 -7.16
C ILE A 108 8.49 -16.09 -5.87
N THR A 109 9.38 -16.26 -4.89
CA THR A 109 9.30 -15.52 -3.62
C THR A 109 9.38 -14.02 -3.85
N HIS A 110 10.33 -13.56 -4.69
CA HIS A 110 10.45 -12.14 -5.03
C HIS A 110 9.18 -11.56 -5.69
N SER A 111 8.49 -12.34 -6.53
CA SER A 111 7.24 -11.90 -7.15
C SER A 111 6.09 -11.83 -6.14
N ILE A 112 6.06 -12.74 -5.18
CA ILE A 112 5.05 -12.74 -4.11
C ILE A 112 5.25 -11.53 -3.19
N ASP A 113 6.49 -11.21 -2.81
CA ASP A 113 6.82 -10.04 -1.99
C ASP A 113 6.26 -8.75 -2.64
N LEU A 114 6.61 -8.51 -3.92
CA LEU A 114 6.11 -7.36 -4.69
C LEU A 114 4.59 -7.37 -4.88
N PHE A 115 3.98 -8.56 -5.02
CA PHE A 115 2.53 -8.68 -5.15
C PHE A 115 1.81 -8.27 -3.87
N ILE A 116 2.35 -8.60 -2.70
CA ILE A 116 1.79 -8.20 -1.40
C ILE A 116 1.78 -6.68 -1.29
N ASP A 117 2.86 -6.02 -1.68
CA ASP A 117 2.94 -4.56 -1.71
C ASP A 117 1.93 -3.93 -2.66
N PHE A 118 1.84 -4.46 -3.89
CA PHE A 118 0.89 -4.01 -4.90
C PHE A 118 -0.56 -4.09 -4.38
N VAL A 119 -0.94 -5.25 -3.83
CA VAL A 119 -2.25 -5.49 -3.25
C VAL A 119 -2.50 -4.58 -2.04
N GLY A 120 -1.48 -4.34 -1.22
CA GLY A 120 -1.52 -3.41 -0.10
C GLY A 120 -1.84 -1.98 -0.51
N ILE A 121 -1.20 -1.47 -1.57
CA ILE A 121 -1.48 -0.16 -2.17
C ILE A 121 -2.91 -0.13 -2.74
N PHE A 122 -3.27 -1.14 -3.53
CA PHE A 122 -4.58 -1.23 -4.18
C PHE A 122 -5.72 -1.15 -3.18
N ARG A 123 -5.68 -1.99 -2.14
CA ARG A 123 -6.70 -2.00 -1.09
C ARG A 123 -6.89 -0.62 -0.47
N ARG A 124 -5.80 0.10 -0.19
CA ARG A 124 -5.84 1.41 0.45
C ARG A 124 -6.38 2.48 -0.49
N LEU A 125 -6.01 2.45 -1.77
CA LEU A 125 -6.57 3.35 -2.77
C LEU A 125 -8.07 3.13 -2.97
N VAL A 126 -8.53 1.87 -3.01
CA VAL A 126 -9.97 1.55 -3.07
C VAL A 126 -10.73 2.19 -1.91
N ILE A 127 -10.23 2.03 -0.68
CA ILE A 127 -10.86 2.60 0.52
C ILE A 127 -10.89 4.14 0.45
N ILE A 128 -9.77 4.78 0.09
CA ILE A 128 -9.67 6.24 0.00
C ILE A 128 -10.62 6.81 -1.06
N LEU A 129 -10.64 6.20 -2.25
CA LEU A 129 -11.50 6.64 -3.35
C LEU A 129 -12.99 6.42 -3.02
N SER A 130 -13.33 5.28 -2.39
CA SER A 130 -14.68 5.00 -1.92
C SER A 130 -15.17 6.04 -0.91
N GLN A 131 -14.36 6.38 0.09
CA GLN A 131 -14.69 7.43 1.06
C GLN A 131 -14.87 8.80 0.40
N LYS A 132 -14.02 9.13 -0.58
CA LYS A 132 -14.10 10.40 -1.31
C LYS A 132 -15.39 10.51 -2.14
N GLU A 133 -15.80 9.43 -2.81
CA GLU A 133 -17.02 9.45 -3.63
C GLU A 133 -18.28 9.49 -2.76
N GLN A 134 -18.31 8.77 -1.63
CA GLN A 134 -19.39 8.86 -0.64
C GLN A 134 -19.56 10.29 -0.11
N GLN A 135 -18.46 10.95 0.28
CA GLN A 135 -18.50 12.36 0.72
C GLN A 135 -19.00 13.32 -0.37
N LYS A 136 -18.62 13.07 -1.63
CA LYS A 136 -19.05 13.89 -2.77
C LYS A 136 -20.55 13.73 -3.05
N ARG A 137 -21.09 12.52 -2.89
CA ARG A 137 -22.52 12.25 -3.03
C ARG A 137 -23.33 12.95 -1.93
N ASN A 138 -22.91 12.84 -0.67
CA ASN A 138 -23.56 13.51 0.47
C ASN A 138 -23.56 15.05 0.42
N ARG A 139 -22.74 15.67 -0.45
CA ARG A 139 -22.75 17.13 -0.67
C ARG A 139 -23.68 17.57 -1.80
N ARG A 140 -24.15 16.63 -2.62
CA ARG A 140 -25.06 16.88 -3.75
C ARG A 140 -26.53 16.68 -3.36
N ASP A 141 -26.77 15.88 -2.32
CA ASP A 141 -28.06 15.70 -1.65
C ASP A 141 -28.24 16.77 -0.55
#